data_AF-A0A970FMG2-F1
#
_entry.id   AF-A0A970FMG2-F1
#
_cell.length_a   1.000
_cell.length_b   1.000
_cell.length_c   1.000
_cell.angle_alpha   90.00
_cell.angle_beta   90.00
_cell.angle_gamma   90.00
#
_symmetry.space_group_name_H-M   'P 1'
#
loop_
_entity.id
_entity.type
_entity.pdbx_description
1 polymer ?
#
loop_
_entity_poly.entity_id
_entity_poly.type
_entity_poly.pdbx_seq_one_letter_code
_entity_poly.pdbx_strand_id
1 'polypeptide(L)'
;MKRLVSLITCLCMLLTFAVGCSKSGKTTSDGKTDNKGGLSGEIEILWQIDGAEDIWDYTLDYFAKNYPDVKIQFNKDPNAFESIGNRLRSGTPPDVFYTWHTAFDFASAYKDGLLAPVDDIMDTPTLDNSMTLKELLHDKIYESGYYEGKHYFIPFQQLMYMTFYSGKLFAEKGWQEPQTWDEFINLCEEIKNNGTTSPIIYAGVYPEMFGNTFILTEIYNNDQIGILSQNLKRSMETE
;
A
#
# COMPACT_ATOMS: atom_id res chain seq x y z
N MET A 1 -36.70 36.84 32.16
CA MET A 1 -35.24 36.85 31.88
C MET A 1 -34.77 35.70 30.99
N LYS A 2 -35.58 35.21 30.03
CA LYS A 2 -35.13 34.28 28.96
C LYS A 2 -35.44 34.80 27.54
N ARG A 3 -36.08 35.97 27.42
CA ARG A 3 -36.37 36.67 26.15
C ARG A 3 -35.49 37.90 25.90
N LEU A 4 -34.68 38.30 26.87
CA LEU A 4 -33.73 39.43 26.77
C LEU A 4 -32.30 38.99 26.44
N VAL A 5 -31.96 37.71 26.67
CA VAL A 5 -30.65 37.15 26.27
C VAL A 5 -30.62 36.79 24.78
N SER A 6 -31.77 36.42 24.20
CA SER A 6 -31.87 36.05 22.78
C SER A 6 -31.85 37.24 21.81
N LEU A 7 -31.99 38.49 22.30
CA LEU A 7 -31.93 39.69 21.45
C LEU A 7 -30.53 40.31 21.36
N ILE A 8 -29.61 39.96 22.27
CA ILE A 8 -28.26 40.53 22.31
C ILE A 8 -27.27 39.70 21.47
N THR A 9 -27.56 38.42 21.21
CA THR A 9 -26.68 37.55 20.40
C THR A 9 -26.88 37.71 18.88
N CYS A 10 -28.03 38.22 18.43
CA CYS A 10 -28.29 38.48 17.00
C CYS A 10 -27.81 39.85 16.50
N LEU A 11 -27.41 40.76 17.39
CA LEU A 11 -27.00 42.12 17.00
C LEU A 11 -25.48 42.26 16.71
N CYS A 12 -24.67 41.24 17.04
CA CYS A 12 -23.23 41.24 16.76
C CYS A 12 -22.85 40.64 15.39
N MET A 13 -23.81 40.17 14.59
CA MET A 13 -23.54 39.47 13.32
C MET A 13 -23.80 40.31 12.05
N LEU A 14 -24.01 41.62 12.17
CA LEU A 14 -24.39 42.51 11.05
C LEU A 14 -23.43 43.66 10.77
N LEU A 15 -22.20 43.65 11.29
CA LEU A 15 -21.21 44.70 11.02
C LEU A 15 -19.86 44.11 10.60
N THR A 16 -19.77 43.67 9.34
CA THR A 16 -18.62 43.90 8.44
C THR A 16 -18.88 43.28 7.06
N PHE A 17 -19.52 44.05 6.17
CA PHE A 17 -19.40 43.86 4.72
C PHE A 17 -18.99 45.18 4.07
N ALA A 18 -18.12 45.04 3.05
CA ALA A 18 -17.49 46.05 2.17
C ALA A 18 -16.21 46.68 2.75
N VAL A 19 -15.04 46.61 2.09
CA VAL A 19 -14.77 47.00 0.69
C VAL A 19 -13.60 46.20 0.11
N GLY A 20 -13.68 45.77 -1.15
CA GLY A 20 -12.52 45.29 -1.92
C GLY A 20 -12.85 44.53 -3.20
N CYS A 21 -13.44 45.20 -4.20
CA CYS A 21 -13.68 44.65 -5.53
C CYS A 21 -12.70 45.27 -6.55
N SER A 22 -11.88 44.45 -7.22
CA SER A 22 -11.44 44.58 -8.63
C SER A 22 -10.69 43.28 -8.98
N LYS A 23 -10.80 42.60 -10.12
CA LYS A 23 -11.20 42.97 -11.48
C LYS A 23 -11.54 41.67 -12.23
N SER A 24 -12.60 41.68 -13.05
CA SER A 24 -13.04 40.58 -13.91
C SER A 24 -12.16 40.43 -15.16
N GLY A 25 -11.89 39.19 -15.57
CA GLY A 25 -11.34 38.81 -16.87
C GLY A 25 -11.42 37.30 -17.10
N LYS A 26 -12.11 36.86 -18.16
CA LYS A 26 -12.33 35.47 -18.57
C LYS A 26 -11.38 35.11 -19.72
N THR A 27 -11.06 33.80 -19.85
CA THR A 27 -10.33 33.08 -20.95
C THR A 27 -8.82 33.32 -20.97
N THR A 28 -7.91 32.35 -21.15
CA THR A 28 -7.85 31.10 -21.95
C THR A 28 -6.79 30.15 -21.38
N SER A 29 -6.77 28.89 -21.88
CA SER A 29 -5.77 27.85 -21.64
C SER A 29 -4.33 28.24 -22.02
N ASP A 30 -3.42 27.36 -21.58
CA ASP A 30 -1.97 27.28 -21.78
C ASP A 30 -1.10 28.15 -20.87
N GLY A 31 -0.37 27.46 -20.01
CA GLY A 31 0.60 28.06 -19.10
C GLY A 31 1.34 27.01 -18.28
N LYS A 32 2.31 26.36 -18.93
CA LYS A 32 3.49 25.72 -18.35
C LYS A 32 3.82 26.26 -16.96
N THR A 33 3.61 25.45 -15.92
CA THR A 33 3.97 25.78 -14.54
C THR A 33 5.48 25.69 -14.36
N ASP A 34 6.16 26.81 -14.60
CA ASP A 34 7.47 27.07 -14.01
C ASP A 34 7.29 27.18 -12.50
N ASN A 35 7.50 26.08 -11.80
CA ASN A 35 7.41 25.99 -10.35
C ASN A 35 8.66 26.62 -9.72
N LYS A 36 8.59 27.92 -9.38
CA LYS A 36 9.59 28.63 -8.55
C LYS A 36 8.95 29.32 -7.33
N GLY A 37 7.99 28.65 -6.71
CA GLY A 37 7.69 28.83 -5.28
C GLY A 37 8.10 27.55 -4.58
N GLY A 38 8.99 27.62 -3.59
CA GLY A 38 9.43 26.43 -2.85
C GLY A 38 8.25 25.75 -2.15
N LEU A 39 8.15 24.43 -2.27
CA LEU A 39 7.21 23.62 -1.49
C LEU A 39 7.56 23.76 0.00
N SER A 40 6.58 24.05 0.85
CA SER A 40 6.76 24.19 2.30
C SER A 40 5.57 23.64 3.06
N GLY A 41 5.78 23.05 4.24
CA GLY A 41 4.70 22.49 5.07
C GLY A 41 5.15 21.34 5.94
N GLU A 42 4.20 20.68 6.61
CA GLU A 42 4.43 19.41 7.30
C GLU A 42 3.66 18.30 6.60
N ILE A 43 4.26 17.12 6.47
CA ILE A 43 3.64 15.90 5.91
C ILE A 43 3.81 14.79 6.94
N GLU A 44 2.71 14.17 7.33
CA GLU A 44 2.72 12.97 8.16
C GLU A 44 2.71 11.69 7.32
N ILE A 45 3.65 10.81 7.62
CA ILE A 45 3.71 9.46 7.07
C ILE A 45 3.51 8.46 8.20
N LEU A 46 2.52 7.58 8.09
CA LEU A 46 2.31 6.47 9.02
C LEU A 46 2.71 5.14 8.38
N TRP A 47 3.78 4.53 8.90
CA TRP A 47 4.35 3.29 8.39
C TRP A 47 4.00 2.10 9.27
N GLN A 48 3.43 1.05 8.67
CA GLN A 48 3.34 -0.25 9.33
C GLN A 48 4.72 -0.94 9.40
N ILE A 49 5.18 -1.28 10.61
CA ILE A 49 6.45 -2.00 10.80
C ILE A 49 6.37 -3.39 10.16
N ASP A 50 7.36 -3.71 9.32
CA ASP A 50 7.42 -4.92 8.50
C ASP A 50 8.85 -5.48 8.31
N GLY A 51 9.86 -4.84 8.90
CA GLY A 51 11.26 -5.29 8.85
C GLY A 51 12.07 -4.70 7.69
N ALA A 52 11.52 -3.76 6.92
CA ALA A 52 12.20 -3.07 5.82
C ALA A 52 12.47 -1.58 6.12
N GLU A 53 12.47 -1.16 7.38
CA GLU A 53 12.44 0.27 7.75
C GLU A 53 13.70 1.03 7.34
N ASP A 54 14.86 0.35 7.21
CA ASP A 54 16.14 0.97 6.83
C ASP A 54 16.10 1.60 5.42
N ILE A 55 15.13 1.20 4.57
CA ILE A 55 14.94 1.82 3.25
C ILE A 55 14.51 3.30 3.34
N TRP A 56 13.92 3.69 4.48
CA TRP A 56 13.41 5.04 4.68
C TRP A 56 14.51 6.05 4.96
N ASP A 57 15.65 5.65 5.54
CA ASP A 57 16.74 6.59 5.86
C ASP A 57 17.22 7.32 4.60
N TYR A 58 17.54 6.57 3.53
CA TYR A 58 17.93 7.15 2.25
C TYR A 58 16.83 8.04 1.65
N THR A 59 15.58 7.58 1.73
CA THR A 59 14.43 8.27 1.13
C THR A 59 14.15 9.60 1.84
N LEU A 60 14.15 9.61 3.17
CA LEU A 60 13.93 10.79 4.00
C LEU A 60 15.07 11.80 3.86
N ASP A 61 16.32 11.33 3.84
CA ASP A 61 17.49 12.19 3.62
C ASP A 61 17.48 12.84 2.23
N TYR A 62 17.17 12.04 1.19
CA TYR A 62 17.04 12.53 -0.18
C TYR A 62 15.93 13.59 -0.26
N PHE A 63 14.77 13.33 0.35
CA PHE A 63 13.65 14.27 0.33
C PHE A 63 13.99 15.57 1.06
N ALA A 64 14.53 15.49 2.29
CA ALA A 64 14.89 16.66 3.09
C ALA A 64 15.94 17.55 2.39
N LYS A 65 16.88 16.95 1.65
CA LYS A 65 17.90 17.70 0.89
C LYS A 65 17.30 18.47 -0.29
N ASN A 66 16.27 17.92 -0.95
CA ASN A 66 15.64 18.54 -2.13
C ASN A 66 14.48 19.47 -1.76
N TYR A 67 13.86 19.26 -0.58
CA TYR A 67 12.71 20.03 -0.10
C TYR A 67 12.92 20.48 1.36
N PRO A 68 13.88 21.39 1.62
CA PRO A 68 14.30 21.75 2.99
C PRO A 68 13.21 22.47 3.80
N ASP A 69 12.23 23.07 3.13
CA ASP A 69 11.11 23.78 3.76
C ASP A 69 9.91 22.85 4.04
N VAL A 70 10.00 21.57 3.67
CA VAL A 70 9.00 20.53 3.98
C VAL A 70 9.53 19.65 5.11
N LYS A 71 8.75 19.53 6.19
CA LYS A 71 9.07 18.69 7.33
C LYS A 71 8.26 17.40 7.29
N ILE A 72 8.95 16.27 7.23
CA ILE A 72 8.32 14.95 7.30
C ILE A 72 8.20 14.50 8.77
N GLN A 73 6.99 14.15 9.20
CA GLN A 73 6.73 13.43 10.43
C GLN A 73 6.57 11.93 10.11
N PHE A 74 7.65 11.16 10.24
CA PHE A 74 7.64 9.73 9.94
C PHE A 74 7.35 8.91 11.19
N ASN A 75 6.12 8.41 11.30
CA ASN A 75 5.63 7.60 12.42
C ASN A 75 5.62 6.12 12.05
N LYS A 76 6.03 5.25 12.98
CA LYS A 76 6.03 3.79 12.80
C LYS A 76 5.14 3.13 13.84
N ASP A 77 4.27 2.22 13.41
CA ASP A 77 3.34 1.51 14.29
C ASP A 77 3.16 0.05 13.81
N PRO A 78 3.45 -0.97 14.65
CA PRO A 78 3.18 -2.36 14.27
C PRO A 78 1.68 -2.64 14.04
N ASN A 79 0.79 -1.85 14.67
CA ASN A 79 -0.66 -1.94 14.54
C ASN A 79 -1.24 -0.85 13.63
N ALA A 80 -0.44 -0.31 12.70
CA ALA A 80 -0.85 0.79 11.84
C ALA A 80 -2.18 0.52 11.12
N PHE A 81 -2.48 -0.72 10.70
CA PHE A 81 -3.73 -1.05 10.01
C PHE A 81 -4.99 -0.63 10.79
N GLU A 82 -5.04 -0.88 12.11
CA GLU A 82 -6.17 -0.46 12.97
C GLU A 82 -6.19 1.05 13.12
N SER A 83 -5.00 1.64 13.36
CA SER A 83 -4.81 3.07 13.54
C SER A 83 -5.26 3.86 12.31
N ILE A 84 -4.85 3.44 11.10
CA ILE A 84 -5.24 4.03 9.81
C ILE A 84 -6.75 4.02 9.67
N GLY A 85 -7.40 2.85 9.83
CA GLY A 85 -8.85 2.75 9.69
C GLY A 85 -9.61 3.67 10.65
N ASN A 86 -9.18 3.75 11.91
CA ASN A 86 -9.80 4.63 12.90
C ASN A 86 -9.58 6.11 12.57
N ARG A 87 -8.36 6.48 12.18
CA ARG A 87 -7.97 7.86 11.85
C ARG A 87 -8.68 8.39 10.60
N LEU A 88 -8.85 7.55 9.58
CA LEU A 88 -9.63 7.89 8.39
C LEU A 88 -11.09 8.21 8.78
N ARG A 89 -11.73 7.36 9.60
CA ARG A 89 -13.12 7.55 10.03
C ARG A 89 -13.31 8.70 11.03
N SER A 90 -12.30 9.01 11.85
CA SER A 90 -12.34 10.12 12.81
C SER A 90 -11.98 11.47 12.20
N GLY A 91 -11.64 11.54 10.91
CA GLY A 91 -11.26 12.77 10.23
C GLY A 91 -9.88 13.30 10.62
N THR A 92 -8.98 12.42 11.08
CA THR A 92 -7.58 12.76 11.40
C THR A 92 -6.60 11.82 10.68
N PRO A 93 -6.75 11.60 9.36
CA PRO A 93 -5.88 10.70 8.61
C PRO A 93 -4.43 11.20 8.58
N PRO A 94 -3.44 10.30 8.46
CA PRO A 94 -2.10 10.70 8.01
C PRO A 94 -2.16 11.13 6.54
N ASP A 95 -1.19 11.94 6.08
CA ASP A 95 -1.13 12.37 4.67
C ASP A 95 -0.74 11.20 3.75
N VAL A 96 0.17 10.35 4.21
CA VAL A 96 0.59 9.11 3.54
C VAL A 96 0.61 7.97 4.55
N PHE A 97 0.20 6.77 4.15
CA PHE A 97 0.36 5.60 4.99
C PHE A 97 0.74 4.35 4.22
N TYR A 98 1.34 3.40 4.93
CA TYR A 98 1.62 2.05 4.45
C TYR A 98 0.97 1.03 5.38
N THR A 99 0.30 0.05 4.78
CA THR A 99 -0.23 -1.12 5.46
C THR A 99 -0.32 -2.30 4.49
N TRP A 100 -0.40 -3.51 5.03
CA TRP A 100 -0.67 -4.71 4.22
C TRP A 100 -2.00 -4.59 3.48
N HIS A 101 -1.98 -4.85 2.18
CA HIS A 101 -3.19 -4.84 1.36
C HIS A 101 -4.30 -5.77 1.90
N THR A 102 -3.92 -6.87 2.55
CA THR A 102 -4.85 -7.84 3.14
C THR A 102 -5.42 -7.41 4.50
N ALA A 103 -4.83 -6.41 5.15
CA ALA A 103 -5.23 -5.94 6.48
C ALA A 103 -6.17 -4.73 6.43
N PHE A 104 -6.38 -4.14 5.25
CA PHE A 104 -7.15 -2.92 5.08
C PHE A 104 -8.12 -3.03 3.90
N ASP A 105 -9.40 -2.71 4.13
CA ASP A 105 -10.43 -2.72 3.09
C ASP A 105 -10.38 -1.42 2.26
N PHE A 106 -9.49 -1.42 1.26
CA PHE A 106 -9.33 -0.31 0.31
C PHE A 106 -10.62 -0.01 -0.47
N ALA A 107 -11.43 -1.04 -0.77
CA ALA A 107 -12.65 -0.86 -1.55
C ALA A 107 -13.71 -0.07 -0.77
N SER A 108 -13.91 -0.37 0.52
CA SER A 108 -14.81 0.42 1.37
C SER A 108 -14.27 1.83 1.59
N ALA A 109 -12.97 1.96 1.91
CA ALA A 109 -12.37 3.28 2.16
C ALA A 109 -12.47 4.23 0.96
N TYR A 110 -12.32 3.69 -0.25
CA TYR A 110 -12.58 4.43 -1.48
C TYR A 110 -14.06 4.85 -1.60
N LYS A 111 -15.01 3.92 -1.45
CA LYS A 111 -16.44 4.20 -1.60
C LYS A 111 -16.94 5.26 -0.62
N ASP A 112 -16.34 5.27 0.57
CA ASP A 112 -16.62 6.25 1.62
C ASP A 112 -15.90 7.60 1.38
N GLY A 113 -15.11 7.73 0.31
CA GLY A 113 -14.40 8.95 -0.06
C GLY A 113 -13.22 9.27 0.86
N LEU A 114 -12.66 8.26 1.54
CA LEU A 114 -11.59 8.44 2.53
C LEU A 114 -10.19 8.45 1.91
N LEU A 115 -10.05 8.07 0.64
CA LEU A 115 -8.77 7.99 -0.07
C LEU A 115 -8.74 8.96 -1.25
N ALA A 116 -7.61 9.67 -1.39
CA ALA A 116 -7.34 10.47 -2.58
C ALA A 116 -6.85 9.56 -3.72
N PRO A 117 -7.25 9.84 -4.98
CA PRO A 117 -6.67 9.15 -6.11
C PRO A 117 -5.20 9.55 -6.29
N VAL A 118 -4.39 8.63 -6.79
CA VAL A 118 -2.93 8.78 -7.00
C VAL A 118 -2.55 8.73 -8.49
N ASP A 119 -3.51 8.90 -9.38
CA ASP A 119 -3.27 8.88 -10.83
C ASP A 119 -2.32 9.98 -11.30
N ASP A 120 -2.24 11.09 -10.56
CA ASP A 120 -1.41 12.26 -10.87
C ASP A 120 0.10 11.98 -10.73
N ILE A 121 0.48 10.98 -9.94
CA ILE A 121 1.88 10.59 -9.73
C ILE A 121 2.31 9.37 -10.55
N MET A 122 1.40 8.75 -11.32
CA MET A 122 1.71 7.54 -12.10
C MET A 122 2.73 7.78 -13.23
N ASP A 123 2.75 8.99 -13.79
CA ASP A 123 3.70 9.36 -14.85
C ASP A 123 5.01 9.96 -14.28
N THR A 124 5.20 9.92 -12.95
CA THR A 124 6.43 10.41 -12.31
C THR A 124 7.62 9.55 -12.74
N PRO A 125 8.72 10.15 -13.23
CA PRO A 125 9.91 9.38 -13.59
C PRO A 125 10.61 8.82 -12.36
N THR A 126 11.26 7.67 -12.52
CA THR A 126 12.21 7.12 -11.55
C THR A 126 13.39 8.08 -11.33
N LEU A 127 14.12 7.90 -10.22
CA LEU A 127 15.26 8.78 -9.89
C LEU A 127 16.34 8.82 -10.98
N ASP A 128 16.51 7.74 -11.73
CA ASP A 128 17.44 7.64 -12.86
C ASP A 128 16.81 8.05 -14.21
N ASN A 129 15.54 8.43 -14.22
CA ASN A 129 14.74 8.77 -15.40
C ASN A 129 14.67 7.67 -16.46
N SER A 130 14.84 6.40 -16.07
CA SER A 130 14.80 5.27 -17.00
C SER A 130 13.38 4.87 -17.41
N MET A 131 12.40 5.11 -16.54
CA MET A 131 10.99 4.79 -16.75
C MET A 131 10.10 5.63 -15.83
N THR A 132 8.79 5.56 -16.04
CA THR A 132 7.77 6.11 -15.14
C THR A 132 7.39 5.14 -14.03
N LEU A 133 6.74 5.63 -12.98
CA LEU A 133 6.16 4.78 -11.92
C LEU A 133 5.19 3.75 -12.52
N LYS A 134 4.37 4.14 -13.49
CA LYS A 134 3.47 3.23 -14.20
C LYS A 134 4.20 2.10 -14.90
N GLU A 135 5.29 2.41 -15.61
CA GLU A 135 6.11 1.40 -16.32
C GLU A 135 6.90 0.49 -15.36
N LEU A 136 7.21 0.98 -14.16
CA LEU A 136 7.84 0.19 -13.11
C LEU A 136 6.90 -0.89 -12.54
N LEU A 137 5.59 -0.65 -12.55
CA LEU A 137 4.59 -1.59 -12.04
C LEU A 137 4.22 -2.62 -13.11
N HIS A 138 4.41 -3.90 -12.80
CA HIS A 138 3.88 -4.99 -13.64
C HIS A 138 2.35 -4.92 -13.76
N ASP A 139 1.76 -5.28 -14.90
CA ASP A 139 0.32 -5.11 -15.21
C ASP A 139 -0.62 -5.52 -14.06
N LYS A 140 -0.47 -6.74 -13.53
CA LYS A 140 -1.30 -7.23 -12.40
C LYS A 140 -1.16 -6.41 -11.11
N ILE A 141 0.02 -5.83 -10.89
CA ILE A 141 0.30 -4.98 -9.73
C ILE A 141 -0.32 -3.61 -9.94
N TYR A 142 -0.19 -3.05 -11.15
CA TYR A 142 -0.88 -1.82 -11.54
C TYR A 142 -2.40 -1.93 -11.36
N GLU A 143 -3.00 -3.01 -11.87
CA GLU A 143 -4.45 -3.28 -11.74
C GLU A 143 -4.92 -3.41 -10.30
N SER A 144 -4.06 -3.86 -9.36
CA SER A 144 -4.46 -4.03 -7.96
C SER A 144 -4.86 -2.71 -7.28
N GLY A 145 -4.24 -1.60 -7.68
CA GLY A 145 -4.56 -0.27 -7.18
C GLY A 145 -5.77 0.39 -7.86
N TYR A 146 -6.29 -0.21 -8.95
CA TYR A 146 -7.29 0.39 -9.82
C TYR A 146 -8.71 0.05 -9.39
N TYR A 147 -9.51 1.09 -9.15
CA TYR A 147 -10.92 0.94 -8.81
C TYR A 147 -11.76 2.05 -9.47
N GLU A 148 -12.86 1.67 -10.11
CA GLU A 148 -13.81 2.59 -10.75
C GLU A 148 -13.18 3.73 -11.58
N GLY A 149 -12.10 3.43 -12.32
CA GLY A 149 -11.50 4.38 -13.24
C GLY A 149 -10.24 5.09 -12.71
N LYS A 150 -9.85 4.88 -11.45
CA LYS A 150 -8.77 5.61 -10.76
C LYS A 150 -7.90 4.70 -9.91
N HIS A 151 -6.67 5.12 -9.64
CA HIS A 151 -5.79 4.44 -8.69
C HIS A 151 -5.90 5.06 -7.31
N TYR A 152 -5.97 4.23 -6.27
CA TYR A 152 -6.09 4.69 -4.87
C TYR A 152 -4.91 4.35 -3.98
N PHE A 153 -4.02 3.50 -4.47
CA PHE A 153 -2.76 3.20 -3.81
C PHE A 153 -1.74 2.75 -4.85
N ILE A 154 -0.47 2.79 -4.45
CA ILE A 154 0.66 2.26 -5.21
C ILE A 154 1.22 1.08 -4.41
N PRO A 155 1.25 -0.13 -4.98
CA PRO A 155 1.93 -1.25 -4.34
C PRO A 155 3.41 -0.94 -4.12
N PHE A 156 3.83 -0.87 -2.86
CA PHE A 156 5.21 -0.56 -2.50
C PHE A 156 6.14 -1.77 -2.60
N GLN A 157 5.64 -2.94 -2.22
CA GLN A 157 6.40 -4.18 -2.22
C GLN A 157 5.52 -5.36 -2.62
N GLN A 158 6.12 -6.32 -3.30
CA GLN A 158 5.51 -7.61 -3.58
C GLN A 158 6.26 -8.69 -2.80
N LEU A 159 5.55 -9.35 -1.90
CA LEU A 159 6.09 -10.52 -1.22
C LEU A 159 5.86 -11.77 -2.05
N MET A 160 6.91 -12.58 -2.16
CA MET A 160 6.85 -13.91 -2.75
C MET A 160 7.22 -14.95 -1.70
N TYR A 161 6.42 -16.00 -1.61
CA TYR A 161 6.71 -17.15 -0.78
C TYR A 161 7.55 -18.14 -1.58
N MET A 162 8.73 -18.48 -1.07
CA MET A 162 9.68 -19.37 -1.74
C MET A 162 10.25 -20.37 -0.75
N THR A 163 10.60 -21.55 -1.26
CA THR A 163 11.36 -22.53 -0.49
C THR A 163 12.84 -22.37 -0.80
N PHE A 164 13.66 -22.31 0.24
CA PHE A 164 15.11 -22.25 0.12
C PHE A 164 15.75 -23.52 0.68
N TYR A 165 16.87 -23.92 0.12
CA TYR A 165 17.64 -25.07 0.60
C TYR A 165 19.13 -24.75 0.69
N SER A 166 19.85 -25.51 1.52
CA SER A 166 21.31 -25.41 1.62
C SER A 166 21.97 -26.18 0.47
N GLY A 167 22.48 -25.46 -0.53
CA GLY A 167 23.18 -26.08 -1.66
C GLY A 167 24.39 -26.92 -1.23
N LYS A 168 25.11 -26.50 -0.18
CA LYS A 168 26.21 -27.28 0.41
C LYS A 168 25.72 -28.62 0.97
N LEU A 169 24.63 -28.59 1.74
CA LEU A 169 24.08 -29.82 2.34
C LEU A 169 23.54 -30.78 1.27
N PHE A 170 22.88 -30.26 0.25
CA PHE A 170 22.41 -31.05 -0.89
C PHE A 170 23.59 -31.74 -1.60
N ALA A 171 24.68 -31.00 -1.87
CA ALA A 171 25.88 -31.56 -2.48
C ALA A 171 26.56 -32.62 -1.60
N GLU A 172 26.67 -32.38 -0.29
CA GLU A 172 27.26 -33.34 0.67
C GLU A 172 26.46 -34.64 0.78
N LYS A 173 25.14 -34.57 0.65
CA LYS A 173 24.23 -35.72 0.77
C LYS A 173 23.89 -36.37 -0.58
N GLY A 174 24.23 -35.73 -1.70
CA GLY A 174 23.89 -36.20 -3.04
C GLY A 174 22.43 -35.96 -3.42
N TRP A 175 21.70 -35.11 -2.68
CA TRP A 175 20.30 -34.78 -2.97
C TRP A 175 20.17 -33.94 -4.22
N GLN A 176 19.09 -34.18 -4.97
CA GLN A 176 18.71 -33.40 -6.14
C GLN A 176 17.54 -32.48 -5.79
N GLU A 177 17.46 -31.35 -6.48
CA GLU A 177 16.31 -30.45 -6.35
C GLU A 177 15.05 -31.12 -6.92
N PRO A 178 13.99 -31.29 -6.11
CA PRO A 178 12.77 -31.94 -6.56
C PRO A 178 12.02 -31.04 -7.56
N GLN A 179 11.57 -31.62 -8.67
CA GLN A 179 10.83 -30.93 -9.73
C GLN A 179 9.32 -31.18 -9.65
N THR A 180 8.90 -32.16 -8.85
CA THR A 180 7.49 -32.50 -8.64
C THR A 180 7.15 -32.61 -7.16
N TRP A 181 5.86 -32.53 -6.84
CA TRP A 181 5.39 -32.70 -5.46
C TRP A 181 5.76 -34.07 -4.89
N ASP A 182 5.62 -35.14 -5.68
CA ASP A 182 5.98 -36.49 -5.25
C ASP A 182 7.49 -36.61 -4.99
N GLU A 183 8.34 -36.02 -5.84
CA GLU A 183 9.79 -35.95 -5.61
C GLU A 183 10.13 -35.17 -4.34
N PHE A 184 9.43 -34.07 -4.07
CA PHE A 184 9.61 -33.28 -2.86
C PHE A 184 9.22 -34.06 -1.60
N ILE A 185 8.08 -34.77 -1.62
CA ILE A 185 7.66 -35.63 -0.49
C ILE A 185 8.65 -36.77 -0.28
N ASN A 186 9.08 -37.45 -1.35
CA ASN A 186 10.08 -38.52 -1.26
C ASN A 186 11.40 -38.02 -0.67
N LEU A 187 11.87 -36.84 -1.09
CA LEU A 187 13.07 -36.23 -0.53
C LEU A 187 12.87 -35.89 0.95
N CYS A 188 11.70 -35.36 1.34
CA CYS A 188 11.39 -35.09 2.75
C CYS A 188 11.42 -36.37 3.61
N GLU A 189 10.92 -37.49 3.08
CA GLU A 189 11.00 -38.79 3.75
C GLU A 189 12.44 -39.29 3.87
N GLU A 190 13.25 -39.16 2.82
CA GLU A 190 14.68 -39.49 2.85
C GLU A 190 15.43 -38.69 3.92
N ILE A 191 15.23 -37.37 3.95
CA ILE A 191 15.83 -36.47 4.94
C ILE A 191 15.43 -36.87 6.36
N LYS A 192 14.14 -37.16 6.56
CA LYS A 192 13.60 -37.58 7.87
C LYS A 192 14.20 -38.90 8.33
N ASN A 193 14.37 -39.87 7.43
CA ASN A 193 14.92 -41.20 7.74
C ASN A 193 16.42 -41.16 8.09
N ASN A 194 17.15 -40.15 7.63
CA ASN A 194 18.53 -39.87 8.03
C ASN A 194 18.61 -39.51 9.54
N GLY A 195 17.58 -38.86 10.11
CA GLY A 195 17.46 -38.59 11.54
C GLY A 195 18.34 -37.45 12.08
N THR A 196 19.23 -36.85 11.27
CA THR A 196 20.08 -35.73 11.69
C THR A 196 19.62 -34.37 11.17
N THR A 197 18.66 -34.33 10.26
CA THR A 197 18.21 -33.11 9.59
C THR A 197 16.68 -33.09 9.52
N SER A 198 16.09 -31.92 9.77
CA SER A 198 14.65 -31.72 9.55
C SER A 198 14.39 -31.44 8.07
N PRO A 199 13.40 -32.11 7.43
CA PRO A 199 13.12 -31.91 6.01
C PRO A 199 12.63 -30.51 5.67
N ILE A 200 11.88 -29.89 6.58
CA ILE A 200 11.37 -28.52 6.46
C ILE A 200 11.61 -27.79 7.77
N ILE A 201 12.10 -26.55 7.69
CA ILE A 201 12.30 -25.67 8.83
C ILE A 201 11.49 -24.40 8.57
N TYR A 202 10.71 -23.98 9.57
CA TYR A 202 9.96 -22.73 9.56
C TYR A 202 9.89 -22.19 10.99
N ALA A 203 9.67 -20.88 11.15
CA ALA A 203 9.77 -20.21 12.45
C ALA A 203 8.69 -20.61 13.47
N GLY A 204 7.59 -21.25 13.05
CA GLY A 204 6.48 -21.68 13.92
C GLY A 204 5.57 -20.55 14.43
N VAL A 205 6.05 -19.30 14.48
CA VAL A 205 5.29 -18.12 14.94
C VAL A 205 4.27 -17.63 13.91
N TYR A 206 4.53 -17.88 12.63
CA TYR A 206 3.72 -17.46 11.48
C TYR A 206 3.36 -18.69 10.62
N PRO A 207 2.45 -19.56 11.10
CA PRO A 207 2.10 -20.81 10.41
C PRO A 207 1.49 -20.59 9.02
N GLU A 208 0.90 -19.43 8.77
CA GLU A 208 0.40 -19.01 7.46
C GLU A 208 1.49 -18.96 6.40
N MET A 209 2.77 -18.72 6.76
CA MET A 209 3.85 -18.74 5.77
C MET A 209 4.01 -20.13 5.12
N PHE A 210 3.82 -21.20 5.89
CA PHE A 210 3.86 -22.56 5.37
C PHE A 210 2.70 -22.80 4.40
N GLY A 211 1.49 -22.41 4.79
CA GLY A 211 0.30 -22.49 3.95
C GLY A 211 0.42 -21.66 2.67
N ASN A 212 0.95 -20.45 2.76
CA ASN A 212 1.11 -19.57 1.61
C ASN A 212 2.18 -20.09 0.64
N THR A 213 3.24 -20.73 1.15
CA THR A 213 4.30 -21.32 0.32
C THR A 213 3.79 -22.52 -0.47
N PHE A 214 3.12 -23.47 0.18
CA PHE A 214 2.79 -24.76 -0.44
C PHE A 214 1.34 -24.91 -0.89
N ILE A 215 0.38 -24.31 -0.18
CA ILE A 215 -1.06 -24.50 -0.44
C ILE A 215 -1.57 -23.43 -1.40
N LEU A 216 -1.30 -22.14 -1.12
CA LEU A 216 -1.79 -21.07 -2.00
C LEU A 216 -1.18 -21.15 -3.40
N THR A 217 0.12 -21.44 -3.52
CA THR A 217 0.78 -21.59 -4.82
C THR A 217 0.12 -22.68 -5.67
N GLU A 218 -0.23 -23.82 -5.07
CA GLU A 218 -0.95 -24.89 -5.77
C GLU A 218 -2.36 -24.45 -6.18
N ILE A 219 -3.08 -23.77 -5.29
CA ILE A 219 -4.43 -23.25 -5.59
C ILE A 219 -4.41 -22.21 -6.72
N TYR A 220 -3.40 -21.34 -6.77
CA TYR A 220 -3.25 -20.33 -7.82
C TYR A 220 -2.77 -20.91 -9.15
N ASN A 221 -1.97 -21.97 -9.13
CA ASN A 221 -1.49 -22.67 -10.33
C ASN A 221 -2.53 -23.64 -10.91
N ASN A 222 -3.51 -24.06 -10.11
CA ASN A 222 -4.69 -24.75 -10.60
C ASN A 222 -5.70 -23.71 -11.11
N ASP A 223 -6.11 -23.80 -12.38
CA ASP A 223 -7.08 -22.90 -13.06
C ASP A 223 -8.46 -22.74 -12.37
N GLN A 224 -8.68 -23.42 -11.24
CA GLN A 224 -9.88 -23.40 -10.40
C GLN A 224 -10.20 -22.00 -9.82
N ILE A 225 -9.23 -21.12 -9.59
CA ILE A 225 -9.52 -19.74 -9.14
C ILE A 225 -10.15 -18.89 -10.25
N GLY A 226 -9.80 -19.11 -11.52
CA GLY A 226 -10.50 -18.49 -12.65
C GLY A 226 -11.99 -18.87 -12.66
N ILE A 227 -12.28 -20.13 -12.35
CA ILE A 227 -13.64 -20.66 -12.27
C ILE A 227 -14.38 -20.15 -11.02
N LEU A 228 -13.72 -20.10 -9.86
CA LEU A 228 -14.32 -19.60 -8.61
C LEU A 228 -14.63 -18.10 -8.68
N SER A 229 -13.73 -17.29 -9.25
CA SER A 229 -13.96 -15.84 -9.44
C SER A 229 -15.07 -15.55 -10.45
N GLN A 230 -15.17 -16.34 -11.53
CA GLN A 230 -16.29 -16.26 -12.47
C GLN A 230 -17.62 -16.69 -11.82
N ASN A 231 -17.62 -17.74 -11.01
CA ASN A 231 -18.81 -18.18 -10.28
C ASN A 231 -19.24 -17.18 -9.21
N LEU A 232 -18.30 -16.53 -8.53
CA LEU A 232 -18.60 -15.47 -7.55
C LEU A 232 -19.20 -14.24 -8.24
N LYS A 233 -18.60 -13.76 -9.34
CA LYS A 233 -19.18 -12.67 -10.16
C LYS A 233 -20.58 -13.01 -10.64
N ARG A 234 -20.78 -14.23 -11.16
CA ARG A 234 -22.07 -14.69 -11.64
C ARG A 234 -23.12 -14.79 -10.53
N SER A 235 -22.74 -15.14 -9.30
CA SER A 235 -23.67 -15.14 -8.16
C SER A 235 -24.08 -13.72 -7.72
N MET A 236 -23.20 -12.74 -7.86
CA MET A 236 -23.47 -11.34 -7.52
C MET A 236 -24.30 -10.61 -8.58
N GLU A 237 -24.29 -11.09 -9.83
CA GLU A 237 -25.10 -10.54 -10.94
C GLU A 237 -26.52 -11.11 -10.98
N THR A 238 -26.83 -12.12 -10.16
CA THR A 238 -28.14 -12.80 -10.11
C THR A 238 -29.03 -12.41 -8.91
N GLU A 239 -28.66 -11.37 -8.17
CA GLU A 239 -29.54 -10.67 -7.20
C GLU A 239 -29.93 -9.28 -7.72
#